data_AF-A0A497ER50-F1
#
_entry.id   AF-A0A497ER50-F1
#
_cell.length_a   1.000
_cell.length_b   1.000
_cell.length_c   1.000
_cell.angle_alpha   90.00
_cell.angle_beta   90.00
_cell.angle_gamma   90.00
#
_symmetry.space_group_name_H-M   'P 1'
#
loop_
_entity.id
_entity.type
_entity.pdbx_description
1 polymer ?
#
loop_
_entity_poly.entity_id
_entity_poly.type
_entity_poly.pdbx_seq_one_letter_code
_entity_poly.pdbx_strand_id
1 'polypeptide(L)'
;MAVRVRIRIHTSKAKHADVVAVANAGAETDVPILAIPPEIAQELGLWPSKGYSTVSLRELTSESFGYMLEEQVLTELLDEKGNKVSEARSYVLIKPGLDEATLSDALIEALGIVILQAKKGVWKHVNDPPSVARESAS
;
A
#
# COMPACT_ATOMS: atom_id res chain seq x y z
N MET A 1 -10.94 -0.58 14.15
CA MET A 1 -10.17 -1.28 13.12
C MET A 1 -9.92 -0.32 11.97
N ALA A 2 -8.67 -0.14 11.54
CA ALA A 2 -8.38 0.62 10.32
C ALA A 2 -8.86 -0.13 9.07
N VAL A 3 -9.03 0.56 7.95
CA VAL A 3 -9.32 -0.09 6.66
C VAL A 3 -8.07 -0.84 6.20
N ARG A 4 -8.22 -2.15 6.01
CA ARG A 4 -7.17 -3.02 5.46
C ARG A 4 -7.66 -3.68 4.19
N VAL A 5 -6.81 -3.72 3.18
CA VAL A 5 -7.10 -4.33 1.88
C VAL A 5 -6.03 -5.34 1.54
N ARG A 6 -6.40 -6.35 0.74
CA ARG A 6 -5.43 -7.29 0.18
C ARG A 6 -4.88 -6.68 -1.10
N ILE A 7 -3.56 -6.69 -1.23
CA ILE A 7 -2.87 -6.27 -2.44
C ILE A 7 -1.92 -7.34 -2.92
N ARG A 8 -1.66 -7.36 -4.24
CA ARG A 8 -0.54 -8.09 -4.84
C ARG A 8 0.48 -7.10 -5.37
N ILE A 9 1.72 -7.26 -4.95
CA ILE A 9 2.84 -6.41 -5.37
C ILE A 9 3.63 -7.17 -6.42
N HIS A 10 3.78 -6.62 -7.62
CA HIS A 10 4.57 -7.23 -8.70
C HIS A 10 5.91 -6.53 -8.86
N THR A 11 6.98 -7.31 -8.88
CA THR A 11 8.34 -6.81 -9.14
C THR A 11 8.79 -7.10 -10.57
N SER A 12 9.79 -6.34 -11.03
CA SER A 12 10.40 -6.53 -12.35
C SER A 12 11.03 -7.92 -12.58
N LYS A 13 11.31 -8.67 -11.50
CA LYS A 13 11.89 -10.03 -11.55
C LYS A 13 10.85 -11.15 -11.61
N ALA A 14 9.60 -10.85 -12.00
CA ALA A 14 8.47 -11.77 -12.03
C ALA A 14 8.11 -12.40 -10.65
N LYS A 15 8.62 -11.83 -9.56
CA LYS A 15 8.16 -12.17 -8.20
C LYS A 15 6.96 -11.31 -7.85
N HIS A 16 6.02 -11.92 -7.14
CA HIS A 16 4.92 -11.23 -6.49
C HIS A 16 4.77 -11.68 -5.04
N ALA A 17 4.16 -10.82 -4.23
CA ALA A 17 3.70 -11.18 -2.89
C ALA A 17 2.29 -10.62 -2.66
N ASP A 18 1.45 -11.44 -2.04
CA ASP A 18 0.13 -11.04 -1.58
C ASP A 18 0.23 -10.61 -0.12
N VAL A 19 -0.13 -9.36 0.17
CA VAL A 19 0.00 -8.79 1.51
C VAL A 19 -1.27 -8.03 1.90
N VAL A 20 -1.51 -7.91 3.20
CA VAL A 20 -2.55 -7.02 3.73
C VAL A 20 -1.92 -5.66 3.98
N ALA A 21 -2.57 -4.60 3.48
CA ALA A 21 -2.10 -3.23 3.62
C ALA A 21 -3.17 -2.33 4.24
N VAL A 22 -2.75 -1.41 5.11
CA VAL A 22 -3.61 -0.37 5.67
C VAL A 22 -3.80 0.75 4.65
N ALA A 23 -5.04 1.16 4.42
CA ALA A 23 -5.36 2.38 3.69
C ALA A 23 -5.22 3.58 4.64
N ASN A 24 -4.08 4.27 4.59
CA ASN A 24 -3.79 5.43 5.44
C ASN A 24 -3.95 6.76 4.69
N ALA A 25 -5.16 7.35 4.76
CA ALA A 25 -5.43 8.66 4.18
C ALA A 25 -4.67 9.83 4.84
N GLY A 26 -4.01 9.61 5.99
CA GLY A 26 -3.14 10.62 6.62
C GLY A 26 -1.69 10.58 6.12
N ALA A 27 -1.33 9.61 5.27
CA ALA A 27 -0.05 9.58 4.57
C ALA A 27 -0.21 10.31 3.22
N GLU A 28 -0.27 11.65 3.31
CA GLU A 28 -0.48 12.56 2.18
C GLU A 28 0.78 12.64 1.29
N THR A 29 0.62 12.34 0.00
CA THR A 29 1.73 12.28 -0.95
C THR A 29 1.30 12.74 -2.34
N ASP A 30 2.20 13.41 -3.08
CA ASP A 30 1.91 13.85 -4.45
C ASP A 30 1.84 12.69 -5.47
N VAL A 31 2.42 11.54 -5.12
CA VAL A 31 2.52 10.36 -6.00
C VAL A 31 2.12 9.10 -5.23
N PRO A 32 1.52 8.09 -5.90
CA PRO A 32 1.15 6.85 -5.24
C PRO A 32 2.36 6.15 -4.62
N ILE A 33 2.36 6.04 -3.29
CA ILE A 33 3.39 5.36 -2.51
C ILE A 33 2.79 4.17 -1.76
N LEU A 34 3.45 3.03 -1.91
CA LEU A 34 3.27 1.83 -1.09
C LEU A 34 4.45 1.76 -0.10
N ALA A 35 4.18 1.98 1.18
CA ALA A 35 5.16 1.79 2.22
C ALA A 35 5.14 0.32 2.69
N ILE A 36 6.31 -0.32 2.76
CA ILE A 36 6.45 -1.70 3.23
C ILE A 36 7.58 -1.83 4.28
N PRO A 37 7.45 -2.77 5.22
CA PRO A 37 8.51 -3.12 6.13
C PRO A 37 9.67 -3.84 5.39
N PRO A 38 10.91 -3.79 5.92
CA PRO A 38 12.08 -4.42 5.29
C PRO A 38 11.90 -5.92 5.00
N GLU A 39 11.13 -6.63 5.81
CA GLU A 39 10.86 -8.06 5.70
C GLU A 39 10.11 -8.38 4.38
N ILE A 40 9.05 -7.61 4.08
CA ILE A 40 8.30 -7.75 2.82
C ILE A 40 9.19 -7.37 1.62
N ALA A 41 10.01 -6.31 1.78
CA ALA A 41 10.94 -5.91 0.73
C ALA A 41 12.00 -6.99 0.43
N GLN A 42 12.48 -7.71 1.45
CA GLN A 42 13.42 -8.83 1.30
C GLN A 42 12.78 -10.01 0.55
N GLU A 43 11.55 -10.38 0.90
CA GLU A 43 10.80 -11.46 0.23
C GLU A 43 10.64 -11.17 -1.27
N LEU A 44 10.27 -9.94 -1.60
CA LEU A 44 10.15 -9.44 -2.96
C LEU A 44 11.51 -9.28 -3.68
N GLY A 45 12.63 -9.43 -2.98
CA GLY A 45 13.97 -9.23 -3.53
C GLY A 45 14.27 -7.76 -3.90
N LEU A 46 13.54 -6.84 -3.27
CA LEU A 46 13.71 -5.40 -3.35
C LEU A 46 14.67 -4.87 -2.28
N TRP A 47 15.05 -5.67 -1.28
CA TRP A 47 15.99 -5.34 -0.21
C TRP A 47 16.95 -6.49 0.13
N PRO A 48 18.24 -6.21 0.38
CA PRO A 48 18.96 -4.97 0.11
C PRO A 48 19.29 -4.82 -1.38
N SER A 49 19.29 -3.59 -1.89
CA SER A 49 19.56 -3.21 -3.28
C SER A 49 20.46 -1.98 -3.31
N LYS A 50 20.90 -1.56 -4.50
CA LYS A 50 21.79 -0.40 -4.67
C LYS A 50 21.07 0.87 -5.13
N GLY A 51 19.76 0.80 -5.43
CA GLY A 51 19.00 1.89 -6.04
C GLY A 51 17.92 2.42 -5.12
N TYR A 52 18.30 3.19 -4.10
CA TYR A 52 17.34 3.91 -3.26
C TYR A 52 17.80 5.33 -2.99
N SER A 53 16.82 6.22 -2.85
CA SER A 53 17.01 7.51 -2.22
C SER A 53 16.54 7.45 -0.78
N THR A 54 17.36 7.94 0.16
CA THR A 54 16.93 8.16 1.54
C THR A 54 15.98 9.34 1.57
N VAL A 55 14.79 9.16 2.14
CA VAL A 55 13.77 10.20 2.26
C VAL A 55 13.49 10.43 3.73
N SER A 56 13.39 11.70 4.13
CA SER A 56 12.90 12.07 5.46
C SER A 56 11.36 12.11 5.47
N LEU A 57 10.76 11.51 6.47
CA LEU A 57 9.33 11.40 6.66
C LEU A 57 8.95 12.13 7.94
N ARG A 58 8.02 13.09 7.84
CA ARG A 58 7.45 13.75 9.01
C ARG A 58 6.18 13.03 9.43
N GLU A 59 6.20 12.46 10.63
CA GLU A 59 5.11 11.68 11.21
C GLU A 59 4.61 12.36 12.49
N LEU A 60 3.55 13.17 12.39
CA LEU A 60 3.00 13.96 13.49
C LEU A 60 4.09 14.78 14.23
N THR A 61 4.61 14.26 15.35
CA THR A 61 5.61 14.89 16.20
C THR A 61 7.03 14.35 16.03
N SER A 62 7.23 13.36 15.16
CA SER A 62 8.53 12.72 14.92
C SER A 62 8.97 12.84 13.48
N GLU A 63 10.26 12.69 13.27
CA GLU A 63 10.87 12.55 11.95
C GLU A 63 11.55 11.18 11.88
N SER A 64 11.30 10.45 10.81
CA SER A 64 11.87 9.13 10.55
C SER A 64 12.43 9.08 9.13
N PHE A 65 13.23 8.05 8.83
CA PHE A 65 13.82 7.89 7.51
C PHE A 65 13.26 6.63 6.85
N GLY A 66 13.06 6.71 5.54
CA GLY A 66 12.75 5.55 4.69
C GLY A 66 13.61 5.53 3.43
N TYR A 67 13.56 4.42 2.71
CA TYR A 67 14.33 4.20 1.49
C TYR A 67 13.37 4.03 0.31
N MET A 68 13.33 5.02 -0.57
CA MET A 68 12.45 5.03 -1.73
C MET A 68 13.13 4.37 -2.93
N LEU A 69 12.47 3.39 -3.54
CA LEU A 69 12.89 2.84 -4.83
C LEU A 69 12.71 3.88 -5.95
N GLU A 70 13.65 3.92 -6.89
CA GLU A 70 13.57 4.80 -8.07
C GLU A 70 12.54 4.34 -9.11
N GLU A 71 12.32 3.02 -9.20
CA GLU A 71 11.37 2.42 -10.13
C GLU A 71 10.02 2.14 -9.46
N GLN A 72 8.94 2.34 -10.22
CA GLN A 72 7.59 1.98 -9.78
C GLN A 72 7.32 0.48 -9.95
N VAL A 73 6.55 -0.07 -9.02
CA VAL A 73 5.99 -1.42 -9.10
C VAL A 73 4.53 -1.37 -9.53
N LEU A 74 4.00 -2.50 -10.02
CA LEU A 74 2.55 -2.65 -10.20
C LEU A 74 1.95 -3.19 -8.90
N THR A 75 0.95 -2.50 -8.38
CA THR A 75 0.18 -2.90 -7.20
C THR A 75 -1.25 -3.21 -7.63
N GLU A 76 -1.71 -4.43 -7.40
CA GLU A 76 -3.09 -4.85 -7.65
C GLU A 76 -3.88 -4.85 -6.35
N LEU A 77 -5.09 -4.30 -6.36
CA LEU A 77 -6.08 -4.50 -5.30
C LEU A 77 -6.81 -5.83 -5.54
N LEU A 78 -6.92 -6.65 -4.51
CA LEU A 78 -7.56 -7.97 -4.59
C LEU A 78 -8.90 -8.01 -3.84
N ASP A 79 -9.82 -8.85 -4.32
CA ASP A 79 -11.01 -9.24 -3.58
C ASP A 79 -10.71 -10.38 -2.57
N GLU A 80 -11.73 -10.80 -1.82
CA GLU A 80 -11.62 -11.87 -0.82
C GLU A 80 -11.23 -13.22 -1.40
N LYS A 81 -11.51 -13.43 -2.70
CA LYS A 81 -11.18 -14.65 -3.45
C LYS A 81 -9.81 -14.56 -4.13
N GLY A 82 -9.09 -13.45 -3.98
CA GLY A 82 -7.79 -13.21 -4.60
C GLY A 82 -7.87 -12.76 -6.07
N ASN A 83 -9.04 -12.38 -6.58
CA ASN A 83 -9.16 -11.82 -7.92
C ASN A 83 -8.80 -10.34 -7.92
N LYS A 84 -8.20 -9.88 -9.02
CA LYS A 84 -7.91 -8.46 -9.23
C LYS A 84 -9.20 -7.65 -9.34
N VAL A 85 -9.30 -6.60 -8.53
CA VAL A 85 -10.36 -5.58 -8.57
C VAL A 85 -9.90 -4.37 -9.41
N SER A 86 -8.68 -3.90 -9.16
CA SER A 86 -8.06 -2.76 -9.84
C SER A 86 -6.53 -2.85 -9.71
N GLU A 87 -5.80 -1.98 -10.40
CA GLU A 87 -4.35 -1.89 -10.30
C GLU A 87 -3.87 -0.46 -10.49
N ALA A 88 -2.72 -0.14 -9.91
CA ALA A 88 -2.04 1.13 -10.07
C ALA A 88 -0.52 0.94 -10.03
N ARG A 89 0.22 1.84 -10.66
CA ARG A 89 1.67 1.94 -10.45
C ARG A 89 1.94 2.74 -9.18
N SER A 90 2.89 2.28 -8.37
CA SER A 90 3.28 2.96 -7.14
C SER A 90 4.79 2.91 -6.93
N TYR A 91 5.33 3.96 -6.33
CA TYR A 91 6.66 3.89 -5.74
C TYR A 91 6.63 3.05 -4.46
N VAL A 92 7.74 2.40 -4.13
CA VAL A 92 7.88 1.62 -2.90
C VAL A 92 8.78 2.36 -1.94
N LEU A 93 8.25 2.63 -0.75
CA LEU A 93 9.00 3.17 0.37
C LEU A 93 9.27 2.06 1.37
N ILE A 94 10.53 1.65 1.50
CA ILE A 94 10.95 0.68 2.52
C ILE A 94 11.15 1.45 3.82
N LYS A 95 10.29 1.21 4.81
CA LYS A 95 10.27 1.95 6.07
C LYS A 95 10.60 1.05 7.26
N PRO A 96 11.80 1.18 7.87
CA PRO A 96 12.12 0.51 9.13
C PRO A 96 11.13 0.90 10.24
N GLY A 97 10.75 -0.06 11.07
CA GLY A 97 9.81 0.15 12.18
C GLY A 97 8.34 0.32 11.76
N LEU A 98 8.01 0.01 10.50
CA LEU A 98 6.63 -0.11 10.04
C LEU A 98 6.10 -1.51 10.39
N ASP A 99 4.91 -1.60 10.98
CA ASP A 99 4.34 -2.90 11.41
C ASP A 99 3.72 -3.70 10.25
N GLU A 100 3.11 -3.00 9.28
CA GLU A 100 2.39 -3.61 8.14
C GLU A 100 2.45 -2.71 6.90
N ALA A 101 2.23 -3.29 5.72
CA ALA A 101 2.19 -2.52 4.48
C ALA A 101 1.14 -1.40 4.56
N THR A 102 1.44 -0.23 3.97
CA THR A 102 0.59 0.95 4.09
C THR A 102 0.46 1.66 2.74
N LEU A 103 -0.77 1.99 2.36
CA LEU A 103 -1.10 2.78 1.19
C LEU A 103 -1.19 4.25 1.58
N SER A 104 -0.51 5.11 0.83
CA SER A 104 -0.73 6.56 0.84
C SER A 104 -2.12 6.93 0.32
N ASP A 105 -2.55 8.17 0.59
CA ASP A 105 -3.78 8.75 0.05
C ASP A 105 -3.85 8.67 -1.49
N ALA A 106 -2.76 9.02 -2.18
CA ALA A 106 -2.67 8.98 -3.63
C ALA A 106 -2.80 7.55 -4.17
N LEU A 107 -2.26 6.54 -3.47
CA LEU A 107 -2.42 5.14 -3.87
C LEU A 107 -3.82 4.60 -3.56
N ILE A 108 -4.45 5.04 -2.48
CA ILE A 108 -5.86 4.73 -2.17
C ILE A 108 -6.77 5.22 -3.30
N GLU A 109 -6.58 6.47 -3.73
CA GLU A 109 -7.35 7.05 -4.84
C GLU A 109 -7.06 6.32 -6.16
N ALA A 110 -5.78 6.09 -6.49
CA ALA A 110 -5.39 5.42 -7.74
C ALA A 110 -5.94 3.99 -7.85
N LEU A 111 -6.07 3.27 -6.73
CA LEU A 111 -6.69 1.94 -6.68
C LEU A 111 -8.22 1.99 -6.61
N GLY A 112 -8.84 3.17 -6.56
CA GLY A 112 -10.29 3.35 -6.48
C GLY A 112 -10.89 2.92 -5.14
N ILE A 113 -10.12 2.97 -4.06
CA ILE A 113 -10.59 2.60 -2.71
C ILE A 113 -11.34 3.79 -2.10
N VAL A 114 -12.60 3.57 -1.69
CA VAL A 114 -13.42 4.54 -0.99
C VAL A 114 -13.62 4.08 0.45
N ILE A 115 -13.06 4.82 1.40
CA ILE A 115 -13.23 4.55 2.83
C ILE A 115 -14.62 5.05 3.27
N LEU A 116 -15.46 4.13 3.76
CA LEU A 116 -16.81 4.46 4.23
C LEU A 116 -16.83 4.72 5.74
N GLN A 117 -16.16 3.87 6.53
CA GLN A 117 -16.09 4.01 7.98
C GLN A 117 -14.70 3.62 8.48
N ALA A 118 -13.78 4.60 8.54
CA ALA A 118 -12.36 4.38 8.85
C ALA A 118 -12.11 3.62 10.16
N LYS A 119 -12.88 3.90 11.23
CA LYS A 119 -12.72 3.22 12.54
C LYS A 119 -13.35 1.83 12.59
N LYS A 120 -14.30 1.52 11.70
CA LYS A 120 -14.92 0.20 11.62
C LYS A 120 -14.24 -0.71 10.59
N GLY A 121 -13.43 -0.15 9.69
CA GLY A 121 -12.78 -0.90 8.63
C GLY A 121 -13.67 -1.13 7.41
N VAL A 122 -14.70 -0.30 7.23
CA VAL A 122 -15.65 -0.47 6.12
C VAL A 122 -15.22 0.38 4.94
N TRP A 123 -15.17 -0.23 3.75
CA TRP A 123 -14.76 0.41 2.51
C TRP A 123 -15.55 -0.14 1.31
N LYS A 124 -15.38 0.46 0.14
CA LYS A 124 -15.84 -0.09 -1.13
C LYS A 124 -14.89 0.32 -2.25
N HIS A 125 -14.96 -0.35 -3.39
CA HIS A 125 -14.34 0.15 -4.60
C HIS A 125 -15.24 1.19 -5.28
N VAL A 126 -14.67 2.16 -6.01
CA VAL A 126 -15.42 3.22 -6.70
C VAL A 126 -16.44 2.67 -7.71
N ASN A 127 -16.14 1.53 -8.32
CA ASN A 127 -17.03 0.83 -9.25
C ASN A 127 -17.99 -0.15 -8.56
N ASP A 128 -17.92 -0.33 -7.24
CA ASP A 128 -18.88 -1.16 -6.54
C ASP A 128 -20.27 -0.46 -6.52
N PRO A 129 -21.37 -1.22 -6.65
CA PRO A 129 -22.72 -0.68 -6.45
C PRO A 129 -22.87 0.04 -5.10
N PRO A 130 -23.78 1.02 -4.96
CA PRO A 130 -23.96 1.78 -3.72
C PRO A 130 -24.28 0.92 -2.48
N SER A 131 -24.88 -0.26 -2.68
CA SER A 131 -25.24 -1.19 -1.61
C SER A 131 -24.08 -2.04 -1.09
N VAL A 132 -22.92 -2.02 -1.76
CA VAL A 132 -21.77 -2.84 -1.38
C VAL A 132 -20.97 -2.10 -0.31
N ALA A 133 -20.73 -2.82 0.77
CA ALA A 133 -19.79 -2.47 1.83
C ALA A 133 -18.90 -3.69 2.07
N ARG A 134 -17.60 -3.50 1.94
CA ARG A 134 -16.57 -4.50 2.20
C ARG A 134 -16.00 -4.27 3.58
N GLU A 135 -15.70 -5.37 4.29
CA GLU A 135 -15.00 -5.32 5.56
C GLU A 135 -13.49 -5.32 5.34
N SER A 136 -12.75 -4.87 6.36
CA SER A 136 -11.28 -4.93 6.33
C SER A 136 -10.81 -6.37 6.21
N ALA A 137 -9.76 -6.57 5.43
CA ALA A 137 -9.01 -7.82 5.42
C ALA A 137 -8.42 -8.11 6.80
N SER A 138 -8.49 -9.39 7.18
CA SER A 138 -7.86 -9.99 8.37
C SER A 138 -6.53 -10.64 8.04
#